data_AF-A0A1Z4BWC0-F1
#
_entry.id   AF-A0A1Z4BWC0-F1
#
_cell.length_a   1.000
_cell.length_b   1.000
_cell.length_c   1.000
_cell.angle_alpha   90.00
_cell.angle_beta   90.00
_cell.angle_gamma   90.00
#
_symmetry.space_group_name_H-M   'P 1'
#
loop_
_entity.id
_entity.type
_entity.pdbx_description
1 polymer ?
#
loop_
_entity_poly.entity_id
_entity_poly.type
_entity_poly.pdbx_seq_one_letter_code
_entity_poly.pdbx_strand_id
1 'polypeptide(L)'
;MDKIIRVTQGICDNEYNSMSEAVAAAKQRENLYKVKLDLINGKILKGYQFNGSTLVLFFANDLYAVIAPGQNAVNFDVVPDKPRIDVLSGEQDIYLELPCGTRIVWDWNKILDNFMGKQIVVSPSDQVLFIFARDGDEYLITFYVEYDDPQKQLLYISQA
;
A
#
# COMPACT_ATOMS: atom_id res chain seq x y z
N MET A 1 -26.10 -2.34 -2.02
CA MET A 1 -26.27 -1.12 -1.20
C MET A 1 -24.88 -0.58 -1.04
N ASP A 2 -24.63 0.63 -1.53
CA ASP A 2 -23.27 1.17 -1.60
C ASP A 2 -22.79 1.55 -0.20
N LYS A 3 -21.55 1.18 0.14
CA LYS A 3 -20.94 1.56 1.41
C LYS A 3 -20.12 2.83 1.19
N ILE A 4 -20.42 3.89 1.92
CA ILE A 4 -19.67 5.14 1.87
C ILE A 4 -18.87 5.27 3.16
N ILE A 5 -17.57 5.54 3.04
CA ILE A 5 -16.67 5.81 4.16
C ILE A 5 -16.10 7.21 3.98
N ARG A 6 -16.31 8.09 4.97
CA ARG A 6 -15.77 9.45 4.95
C ARG A 6 -14.34 9.44 5.43
N VAL A 7 -13.45 10.10 4.69
CA VAL A 7 -12.02 10.02 4.95
C VAL A 7 -11.29 11.34 4.75
N THR A 8 -10.10 11.44 5.37
CA THR A 8 -9.09 12.47 5.11
C THR A 8 -7.74 11.82 4.79
N GLN A 9 -6.85 12.53 4.10
CA GLN A 9 -5.49 12.02 3.85
C GLN A 9 -4.79 11.69 5.16
N GLY A 10 -4.18 10.51 5.24
CA GLY A 10 -3.41 10.08 6.40
C GLY A 10 -1.94 10.45 6.33
N ILE A 11 -1.44 10.74 5.13
CA ILE A 11 -0.11 11.29 4.90
C ILE A 11 -0.22 12.81 4.85
N CYS A 12 0.53 13.50 5.69
CA CYS A 12 0.74 14.95 5.61
C CYS A 12 2.04 15.21 4.86
N ASP A 13 2.10 16.25 4.03
CA ASP A 13 3.31 16.62 3.29
C ASP A 13 4.54 16.69 4.20
N ASN A 14 5.55 15.86 3.93
CA ASN A 14 6.84 15.96 4.61
C ASN A 14 7.63 17.11 3.99
N GLU A 15 7.65 18.26 4.66
CA GLU A 15 8.54 19.35 4.30
C GLU A 15 9.96 19.05 4.82
N TYR A 16 10.91 18.85 3.91
CA TYR A 16 12.32 18.81 4.28
C TYR A 16 12.86 20.24 4.39
N ASN A 17 13.66 20.52 5.42
CA ASN A 17 14.28 21.83 5.59
C ASN A 17 15.43 22.06 4.60
N SER A 18 15.93 20.99 3.96
CA SER A 18 16.97 21.07 2.93
C SER A 18 17.00 19.85 2.01
N MET A 19 17.61 20.01 0.83
CA MET A 19 17.88 18.90 -0.10
C MET A 19 18.82 17.85 0.51
N SER A 20 19.78 18.26 1.34
CA SER A 20 20.71 17.34 2.01
C SER A 20 19.99 16.42 2.99
N GLU A 21 19.00 16.96 3.72
CA GLU A 21 18.15 16.21 4.63
C GLU A 21 17.31 15.18 3.86
N ALA A 22 16.67 15.60 2.77
CA ALA A 22 15.89 14.70 1.90
C ALA A 22 16.74 13.53 1.36
N VAL A 23 17.97 13.82 0.91
CA VAL A 23 18.90 12.79 0.40
C VAL A 23 19.35 11.84 1.51
N ALA A 24 19.60 12.35 2.71
CA ALA A 24 20.01 11.52 3.85
C ALA A 24 18.88 10.56 4.27
N ALA A 25 17.64 11.06 4.35
CA ALA A 25 16.46 10.26 4.67
C ALA A 25 16.23 9.14 3.64
N ALA A 26 16.34 9.46 2.34
CA ALA A 26 16.22 8.49 1.26
C ALA A 26 17.25 7.36 1.37
N LYS A 27 18.54 7.69 1.60
CA LYS A 27 19.61 6.69 1.74
C LYS A 27 19.43 5.78 2.94
N GLN A 28 18.98 6.32 4.07
CA GLN A 28 18.76 5.52 5.27
C GLN A 28 17.64 4.49 5.07
N ARG A 29 16.54 4.88 4.41
CA ARG A 29 15.46 3.96 4.03
C ARG A 29 15.90 2.93 3.02
N GLU A 30 16.64 3.33 1.99
CA GLU A 30 17.18 2.40 1.00
C GLU A 30 17.97 1.30 1.70
N ASN A 31 18.87 1.65 2.62
CA ASN A 31 19.65 0.68 3.39
C ASN A 31 18.78 -0.22 4.28
N LEU A 32 17.72 0.32 4.89
CA LEU A 32 16.79 -0.43 5.74
C LEU A 32 16.03 -1.50 4.94
N TYR A 33 15.61 -1.17 3.72
CA TYR A 33 14.73 -2.00 2.92
C TYR A 33 15.44 -2.85 1.88
N LYS A 34 16.67 -2.50 1.46
CA LYS A 34 17.38 -3.17 0.37
C LYS A 34 17.39 -4.69 0.50
N VAL A 35 17.80 -5.20 1.66
CA VAL A 35 17.84 -6.65 1.92
C VAL A 35 16.46 -7.28 1.77
N LYS A 36 15.40 -6.62 2.23
CA LYS A 36 14.02 -7.14 2.15
C LYS A 36 13.47 -7.08 0.72
N LEU A 37 13.76 -6.00 -0.01
CA LEU A 37 13.35 -5.82 -1.40
C LEU A 37 14.02 -6.85 -2.32
N ASP A 38 15.30 -7.15 -2.11
CA ASP A 38 16.04 -8.16 -2.87
C ASP A 38 15.41 -9.57 -2.74
N LEU A 39 14.69 -9.83 -1.64
CA LEU A 39 14.00 -11.11 -1.43
C LEU A 39 12.74 -11.27 -2.29
N ILE A 40 12.04 -10.18 -2.61
CA ILE A 40 10.71 -10.23 -3.25
C ILE A 40 10.66 -9.58 -4.64
N ASN A 41 11.56 -8.65 -4.96
CA ASN A 41 11.50 -7.93 -6.23
C ASN A 41 11.82 -8.87 -7.41
N GLY A 42 11.00 -8.77 -8.46
CA GLY A 42 11.05 -9.65 -9.62
C GLY A 42 10.50 -11.06 -9.36
N LYS A 43 9.94 -11.33 -8.17
CA LYS A 43 9.24 -12.59 -7.89
C LYS A 43 7.79 -12.51 -8.35
N ILE A 44 7.24 -13.68 -8.68
CA ILE A 44 5.85 -13.81 -9.13
C ILE A 44 4.92 -13.68 -7.92
N LEU A 45 3.90 -12.83 -8.04
CA LEU A 45 2.82 -12.74 -7.06
C LEU A 45 1.84 -13.92 -7.26
N LYS A 46 1.71 -14.78 -6.24
CA LYS A 46 0.81 -15.95 -6.24
C LYS A 46 -0.57 -15.67 -5.63
N GLY A 47 -0.70 -14.59 -4.86
CA GLY A 47 -1.93 -14.28 -4.12
C GLY A 47 -1.77 -13.06 -3.25
N TYR A 48 -2.89 -12.65 -2.65
CA TYR A 48 -2.90 -11.59 -1.65
C TYR A 48 -4.03 -11.79 -0.63
N GLN A 49 -3.93 -11.09 0.48
CA GLN A 49 -5.02 -10.86 1.43
C GLN A 49 -5.10 -9.37 1.75
N PHE A 50 -6.30 -8.85 1.86
CA PHE A 50 -6.53 -7.44 2.17
C PHE A 50 -7.72 -7.27 3.11
N ASN A 51 -7.57 -6.40 4.10
CA ASN A 51 -8.61 -6.14 5.10
C ASN A 51 -9.06 -4.67 5.14
N GLY A 52 -8.57 -3.85 4.21
CA GLY A 52 -8.75 -2.41 4.19
C GLY A 52 -7.58 -1.64 4.80
N SER A 53 -6.98 -2.11 5.89
CA SER A 53 -5.84 -1.46 6.55
C SER A 53 -4.50 -2.17 6.33
N THR A 54 -4.51 -3.46 6.02
CA THR A 54 -3.33 -4.29 5.87
C THR A 54 -3.45 -5.09 4.59
N LEU A 55 -2.44 -4.98 3.74
CA LEU A 55 -2.26 -5.75 2.53
C LEU A 55 -1.12 -6.75 2.75
N VAL A 56 -1.39 -8.02 2.50
CA VAL A 56 -0.40 -9.08 2.50
C VAL A 56 -0.27 -9.64 1.09
N LEU A 57 0.93 -9.57 0.51
CA LEU A 57 1.25 -10.12 -0.81
C LEU A 57 1.99 -11.44 -0.68
N PHE A 58 1.61 -12.45 -1.47
CA PHE A 58 2.17 -13.80 -1.40
C PHE A 58 3.07 -14.05 -2.60
N PHE A 59 4.35 -14.32 -2.36
CA PHE A 59 5.32 -14.50 -3.44
C PHE A 59 5.62 -15.96 -3.73
N ALA A 60 6.14 -16.22 -4.92
CA ALA A 60 6.41 -17.57 -5.38
C ALA A 60 7.51 -18.32 -4.61
N ASN A 61 8.35 -17.60 -3.87
CA ASN A 61 9.38 -18.11 -2.97
C ASN A 61 8.91 -18.27 -1.52
N ASP A 62 7.59 -18.31 -1.31
CA ASP A 62 6.95 -18.54 0.00
C ASP A 62 7.25 -17.47 1.04
N LEU A 63 7.62 -16.26 0.59
CA LEU A 63 7.70 -15.06 1.40
C LEU A 63 6.44 -14.21 1.28
N TYR A 64 6.21 -13.40 2.32
CA TYR A 64 5.05 -12.54 2.43
C TYR A 64 5.51 -11.09 2.59
N ALA A 65 4.99 -10.17 1.78
CA ALA A 65 5.14 -8.75 2.07
C ALA A 65 3.93 -8.24 2.83
N VAL A 66 4.17 -7.50 3.91
CA VAL A 66 3.14 -6.87 4.73
C VAL A 66 3.22 -5.37 4.55
N ILE A 67 2.10 -4.78 4.13
CA ILE A 67 1.97 -3.35 3.85
C ILE A 67 0.85 -2.83 4.73
N ALA A 68 1.12 -1.76 5.48
CA ALA A 68 0.16 -1.16 6.39
C ALA A 68 0.44 0.34 6.59
N PRO A 69 -0.56 1.15 6.98
CA PRO A 69 -0.35 2.50 7.45
C PRO A 69 0.62 2.54 8.62
N GLY A 70 1.53 3.52 8.59
CA GLY A 70 2.33 3.95 9.71
C GLY A 70 1.85 5.30 10.24
N GLN A 71 2.72 6.00 10.96
CA GLN A 71 2.37 7.30 11.55
C GLN A 71 2.23 8.42 10.49
N ASN A 72 3.13 8.48 9.50
CA ASN A 72 3.10 9.45 8.40
C ASN A 72 3.68 8.87 7.10
N ALA A 73 3.65 7.54 6.97
CA ALA A 73 4.17 6.81 5.83
C ALA A 73 3.51 5.43 5.74
N VAL A 74 3.54 4.82 4.56
CA VAL A 74 3.22 3.41 4.39
C VAL A 74 4.40 2.58 4.89
N ASN A 75 4.12 1.72 5.86
CA ASN A 75 5.07 0.74 6.37
C ASN A 75 5.09 -0.49 5.46
N PHE A 76 6.28 -1.06 5.32
CA PHE A 76 6.53 -2.26 4.52
C PHE A 76 7.44 -3.22 5.30
N ASP A 77 7.12 -4.51 5.25
CA ASP A 77 7.99 -5.56 5.77
C ASP A 77 7.90 -6.84 4.93
N VAL A 78 8.91 -7.71 5.05
CA VAL A 78 8.94 -9.04 4.43
C VAL A 78 9.15 -10.07 5.52
N VAL A 79 8.22 -11.01 5.62
CA VAL A 79 8.19 -12.06 6.66
C VAL A 79 8.13 -13.46 6.05
N PRO A 80 8.70 -14.47 6.72
CA PRO A 80 8.67 -15.85 6.25
C PRO A 80 7.35 -16.57 6.57
N ASP A 81 6.62 -16.12 7.58
CA ASP A 81 5.38 -16.75 8.04
C ASP A 81 4.17 -15.94 7.59
N LYS A 82 3.14 -16.64 7.10
CA LYS A 82 1.90 -16.00 6.65
C LYS A 82 1.21 -15.26 7.80
N PRO A 83 1.07 -13.93 7.75
CA PRO A 83 0.27 -13.19 8.72
C PRO A 83 -1.19 -13.61 8.67
N ARG A 84 -1.85 -13.65 9.83
CA ARG A 84 -3.31 -13.84 9.91
C ARG A 84 -3.98 -12.49 9.97
N ILE A 85 -4.77 -12.18 8.94
CA ILE A 85 -5.64 -11.01 8.91
C ILE A 85 -7.06 -11.43 8.49
N ASP A 86 -8.06 -10.75 9.04
CA ASP A 86 -9.44 -10.88 8.56
C ASP A 86 -9.53 -10.35 7.14
N VAL A 87 -10.32 -10.96 6.25
CA VAL A 87 -10.39 -10.52 4.84
C VAL A 87 -11.59 -9.61 4.65
N LEU A 88 -11.37 -8.46 4.03
CA LEU A 88 -12.46 -7.58 3.61
C LEU A 88 -13.16 -8.20 2.41
N SER A 89 -14.47 -8.43 2.52
CA SER A 89 -15.27 -8.90 1.39
C SER A 89 -15.34 -7.83 0.30
N GLY A 90 -15.07 -8.23 -0.95
CA GLY A 90 -15.20 -7.39 -2.14
C GLY A 90 -16.59 -7.42 -2.78
N GLU A 91 -17.61 -7.99 -2.11
CA GLU A 91 -18.94 -8.20 -2.69
C GLU A 91 -19.82 -6.93 -2.75
N GLN A 92 -19.32 -5.80 -2.23
CA GLN A 92 -20.03 -4.51 -2.26
C GLN A 92 -19.11 -3.41 -2.75
N ASP A 93 -19.66 -2.50 -3.54
CA ASP A 93 -18.96 -1.27 -3.93
C ASP A 93 -18.76 -0.39 -2.69
N ILE A 94 -17.51 -0.03 -2.45
CA ILE A 94 -17.12 0.87 -1.35
C ILE A 94 -16.61 2.17 -1.97
N TYR A 95 -17.18 3.27 -1.51
CA TYR A 95 -16.79 4.62 -1.91
C TYR A 95 -16.08 5.32 -0.76
N LEU A 96 -14.96 5.98 -1.06
CA LEU A 96 -14.29 6.90 -0.15
C LEU A 96 -14.76 8.33 -0.46
N GLU A 97 -15.36 9.00 0.52
CA GLU A 97 -15.83 10.38 0.40
C GLU A 97 -14.81 11.33 1.03
N LEU A 98 -14.19 12.19 0.21
CA LEU A 98 -13.23 13.20 0.62
C LEU A 98 -13.94 14.41 1.28
N PRO A 99 -13.22 15.28 2.02
CA PRO A 99 -13.82 16.45 2.68
C PRO A 99 -14.50 17.44 1.72
N CYS A 100 -14.06 17.46 0.45
CA CYS A 100 -14.68 18.26 -0.62
C CYS A 100 -15.98 17.65 -1.19
N GLY A 101 -16.44 16.50 -0.67
CA GLY A 101 -17.62 15.78 -1.15
C GLY A 101 -17.37 14.89 -2.37
N THR A 102 -16.14 14.85 -2.90
CA THR A 102 -15.77 13.95 -4.00
C THR A 102 -15.80 12.50 -3.52
N ARG A 103 -16.41 11.62 -4.31
CA ARG A 103 -16.44 10.18 -4.04
C ARG A 103 -15.54 9.44 -5.01
N ILE A 104 -14.70 8.57 -4.47
CA ILE A 104 -13.80 7.72 -5.23
C ILE A 104 -14.19 6.27 -5.00
N VAL A 105 -14.29 5.49 -6.08
CA VAL A 105 -14.51 4.04 -5.97
C VAL A 105 -13.24 3.39 -5.44
N TRP A 106 -13.35 2.57 -4.39
CA TRP A 106 -12.22 1.88 -3.80
C TRP A 106 -12.00 0.52 -4.45
N ASP A 107 -11.55 0.53 -5.71
CA ASP A 107 -11.37 -0.65 -6.58
C ASP A 107 -10.09 -1.45 -6.31
N TRP A 108 -9.77 -1.71 -5.05
CA TRP A 108 -8.52 -2.41 -4.67
C TRP A 108 -8.42 -3.82 -5.27
N ASN A 109 -9.53 -4.54 -5.38
CA ASN A 109 -9.56 -5.93 -5.85
C ASN A 109 -9.13 -6.02 -7.32
N LYS A 110 -9.71 -5.18 -8.18
CA LYS A 110 -9.39 -5.12 -9.61
C LYS A 110 -7.92 -4.78 -9.85
N ILE A 111 -7.37 -3.87 -9.03
CA ILE A 111 -5.96 -3.49 -9.11
C ILE A 111 -5.06 -4.65 -8.67
N LEU A 112 -5.34 -5.28 -7.53
CA LEU A 112 -4.52 -6.37 -7.00
C LEU A 112 -4.59 -7.62 -7.89
N ASP A 113 -5.77 -7.92 -8.45
CA ASP A 113 -5.97 -9.00 -9.41
C ASP A 113 -5.13 -8.81 -10.68
N ASN A 114 -4.86 -7.55 -11.08
CA ASN A 114 -4.00 -7.26 -12.23
C ASN A 114 -2.53 -7.68 -12.01
N PHE A 115 -2.08 -7.82 -10.76
CA PHE A 115 -0.72 -8.27 -10.45
C PHE A 115 -0.58 -9.79 -10.37
N MET A 116 -1.69 -10.52 -10.29
CA MET A 116 -1.69 -11.96 -10.08
C MET A 116 -0.97 -12.71 -11.21
N GLY A 117 -0.05 -13.60 -10.84
CA GLY A 117 0.76 -14.36 -11.78
C GLY A 117 1.87 -13.56 -12.48
N LYS A 118 2.01 -12.27 -12.19
CA LYS A 118 3.05 -11.41 -12.77
C LYS A 118 4.25 -11.26 -11.84
N GLN A 119 5.40 -10.97 -12.43
CA GLN A 119 6.55 -10.47 -11.67
C GLN A 119 6.28 -9.01 -11.31
N ILE A 120 6.36 -8.70 -10.02
CA ILE A 120 6.19 -7.33 -9.52
C ILE A 120 7.47 -6.80 -8.91
N VAL A 121 7.56 -5.48 -8.88
CA VAL A 121 8.59 -4.74 -8.16
C VAL A 121 7.89 -3.82 -7.17
N VAL A 122 8.40 -3.82 -5.94
CA VAL A 122 8.02 -2.93 -4.87
C VAL A 122 9.13 -1.90 -4.66
N SER A 123 8.76 -0.63 -4.55
CA SER A 123 9.68 0.48 -4.31
C SER A 123 9.11 1.43 -3.27
N PRO A 124 9.54 1.35 -1.99
CA PRO A 124 9.14 2.30 -0.97
C PRO A 124 9.76 3.69 -1.22
N SER A 125 8.96 4.73 -1.03
CA SER A 125 9.38 6.14 -0.95
C SER A 125 9.45 6.59 0.52
N ASP A 126 9.54 7.89 0.79
CA ASP A 126 9.49 8.41 2.16
C ASP A 126 8.08 8.32 2.77
N GLN A 127 7.01 8.42 1.99
CA GLN A 127 5.66 8.37 2.56
C GLN A 127 4.75 7.35 1.90
N VAL A 128 4.97 7.07 0.62
CA VAL A 128 4.17 6.14 -0.18
C VAL A 128 4.97 4.91 -0.58
N LEU A 129 4.30 3.90 -1.10
CA LEU A 129 4.93 2.71 -1.67
C LEU A 129 4.47 2.51 -3.12
N PHE A 130 5.41 2.31 -4.03
CA PHE A 130 5.09 2.01 -5.42
C PHE A 130 5.11 0.51 -5.67
N ILE A 131 4.19 0.05 -6.50
CA ILE A 131 4.11 -1.32 -7.00
C ILE A 131 3.84 -1.30 -8.49
N PHE A 132 4.62 -2.06 -9.25
CA PHE A 132 4.41 -2.20 -10.69
C PHE A 132 4.74 -3.62 -11.15
N ALA A 133 4.07 -4.05 -12.22
CA ALA A 133 4.43 -5.25 -12.96
C ALA A 133 5.32 -4.87 -14.14
N ARG A 134 6.19 -5.79 -14.57
CA ARG A 134 6.94 -5.60 -15.83
C ARG A 134 5.95 -5.38 -16.98
N ASP A 135 6.16 -4.31 -17.75
CA ASP A 135 5.34 -3.89 -18.89
C ASP A 135 3.87 -3.55 -18.52
N GLY A 136 3.58 -3.23 -17.26
CA GLY A 136 2.26 -2.84 -16.76
C GLY A 136 2.21 -1.43 -16.18
N ASP A 137 1.02 -1.05 -15.70
CA ASP A 137 0.82 0.22 -15.01
C ASP A 137 1.57 0.27 -13.67
N GLU A 138 2.01 1.47 -13.31
CA GLU A 138 2.54 1.78 -11.99
C GLU A 138 1.40 2.21 -11.07
N TYR A 139 1.42 1.69 -9.84
CA TYR A 139 0.46 2.04 -8.81
C TYR A 139 1.19 2.55 -7.58
N LEU A 140 0.60 3.56 -6.95
CA LEU A 140 1.00 4.06 -5.65
C LEU A 140 0.06 3.51 -4.57
N ILE A 141 0.65 3.23 -3.41
CA ILE A 141 -0.05 2.88 -2.19
C ILE A 141 0.15 4.03 -1.19
N THR A 142 -0.97 4.58 -0.75
CA THR A 142 -1.08 5.59 0.30
C THR A 142 -2.10 5.12 1.34
N PHE A 143 -2.48 5.98 2.28
CA PHE A 143 -3.59 5.68 3.18
C PHE A 143 -4.42 6.91 3.54
N TYR A 144 -5.67 6.63 3.86
CA TYR A 144 -6.64 7.56 4.38
C TYR A 144 -6.94 7.25 5.85
N VAL A 145 -7.42 8.25 6.57
CA VAL A 145 -7.94 8.12 7.94
C VAL A 145 -9.44 8.33 7.90
N GLU A 146 -10.21 7.45 8.52
CA GLU A 146 -11.65 7.58 8.62
C GLU A 146 -12.04 8.75 9.53
N TYR A 147 -13.02 9.54 9.09
CA TYR A 147 -13.43 10.76 9.80
C TYR A 147 -14.07 10.45 11.16
N ASP A 148 -14.91 9.41 11.20
CA ASP A 148 -15.67 9.03 12.40
C ASP A 148 -14.84 8.19 13.39
N ASP A 149 -13.71 7.61 12.93
CA ASP A 149 -12.77 6.85 13.76
C ASP A 149 -11.32 7.11 13.29
N PRO A 150 -10.61 8.07 13.90
CA PRO A 150 -9.24 8.41 13.52
C PRO A 150 -8.22 7.28 13.74
N GLN A 151 -8.56 6.22 14.48
CA GLN A 151 -7.70 5.03 14.59
C GLN A 151 -7.84 4.10 13.39
N LYS A 152 -8.89 4.28 12.59
CA LYS A 152 -9.15 3.45 11.42
C LYS A 152 -8.51 4.06 10.19
N GLN A 153 -7.38 3.47 9.83
CA GLN A 153 -6.61 3.84 8.64
C GLN A 153 -6.87 2.82 7.52
N LEU A 154 -7.06 3.32 6.30
CA LEU A 154 -7.40 2.53 5.12
C LEU A 154 -6.33 2.72 4.06
N LEU A 155 -5.69 1.62 3.62
CA LEU A 155 -4.80 1.65 2.48
C LEU A 155 -5.59 1.98 1.22
N TYR A 156 -5.03 2.87 0.41
CA TYR A 156 -5.60 3.24 -0.87
C TYR A 156 -4.56 3.00 -1.96
N ILE A 157 -5.00 2.33 -3.02
CA ILE A 157 -4.18 1.96 -4.16
C ILE A 157 -4.73 2.72 -5.36
N SER A 158 -3.89 3.53 -6.00
CA SER A 158 -4.25 4.28 -7.20
C SER A 158 -3.15 4.19 -8.24
N GLN A 159 -3.52 4.35 -9.51
CA GLN A 159 -2.54 4.49 -10.58
C GLN A 159 -1.70 5.75 -10.33
N ALA A 160 -0.38 5.63 -10.51
CA ALA A 160 0.60 6.71 -10.32
C ALA A 160 0.64 7.68 -11.50
#